data_AF-F2R318-F1
#
_entry.id   AF-F2R318-F1
#
_cell.length_a   1.000
_cell.length_b   1.000
_cell.length_c   1.000
_cell.angle_alpha   90.00
_cell.angle_beta   90.00
_cell.angle_gamma   90.00
#
_symmetry.space_group_name_H-M   'P 1'
#
loop_
_entity.id
_entity.type
_entity.pdbx_description
1 polymer ?
#
loop_
_entity_poly.entity_id
_entity_poly.type
_entity_poly.pdbx_seq_one_letter_code
_entity_poly.pdbx_strand_id
1 'polypeptide(L)'
;MAAARRWLADQGVRQVRGGWVTDEEPEELLTASQVAHSLAGDVFAEDLDAADQVRLAFGLLDLLDTYWVTCEIRFADESAEGPLPAGVLWDGYRQRLEAEREVEAVTYSLWVDWFEDHTTSASAFAEVLGNDIDRVVAEPSEALLRRARRVLECSGPVRWAVKEPAYRTALRLPALHSALFRGVRASFHDLYGDLEPAAALALLDRLELPADTQYLAELRHVLAAGHKNHHRSPGAWDQAVRFCS
;
A
#
# COMPACT_ATOMS: atom_id res chain seq x y z
N MET A 1 17.85 -2.89 8.82
CA MET A 1 18.90 -3.10 7.79
C MET A 1 20.16 -3.83 8.27
N ALA A 2 20.87 -3.41 9.33
CA ALA A 2 22.12 -4.07 9.72
C ALA A 2 21.96 -5.56 10.12
N ALA A 3 20.88 -5.89 10.83
CA ALA A 3 20.53 -7.27 11.17
C ALA A 3 20.25 -8.10 9.91
N ALA A 4 19.40 -7.61 9.00
CA ALA A 4 19.09 -8.29 7.73
C ALA A 4 20.32 -8.53 6.85
N ARG A 5 21.25 -7.57 6.77
CA ARG A 5 22.51 -7.77 6.03
C ARG A 5 23.39 -8.83 6.68
N ARG A 6 23.45 -8.86 8.02
CA ARG A 6 24.20 -9.89 8.74
C ARG A 6 23.55 -11.26 8.53
N TRP A 7 22.24 -11.35 8.67
CA TRP A 7 21.49 -12.57 8.44
C TRP A 7 21.72 -13.11 7.02
N LEU A 8 21.60 -12.28 5.97
CA LEU A 8 21.94 -12.71 4.60
C LEU A 8 23.37 -13.24 4.49
N ALA A 9 24.34 -12.58 5.15
CA ALA A 9 25.73 -13.03 5.13
C ALA A 9 25.91 -14.37 5.87
N ASP A 10 25.18 -14.60 6.96
CA ASP A 10 25.16 -15.87 7.68
C ASP A 10 24.51 -16.99 6.83
N GLN A 11 23.60 -16.64 5.91
CA GLN A 11 23.07 -17.52 4.86
C GLN A 11 23.99 -17.64 3.63
N GLY A 12 25.23 -17.13 3.71
CA GLY A 12 26.19 -17.17 2.60
C GLY A 12 25.87 -16.22 1.44
N VAL A 13 25.01 -15.23 1.64
CA VAL A 13 24.66 -14.22 0.62
C VAL A 13 25.22 -12.85 0.98
N ARG A 14 26.01 -12.27 0.07
CA ARG A 14 26.61 -10.95 0.27
C ARG A 14 26.39 -10.01 -0.90
N GLN A 15 26.25 -8.73 -0.56
CA GLN A 15 26.12 -7.69 -1.58
C GLN A 15 27.49 -7.34 -2.17
N VAL A 16 27.56 -7.27 -3.49
CA VAL A 16 28.73 -6.83 -4.25
C VAL A 16 28.36 -5.68 -5.19
N ARG A 17 29.35 -5.13 -5.91
CA ARG A 17 29.07 -4.11 -6.92
C ARG A 17 28.23 -4.72 -8.04
N GLY A 18 26.99 -4.26 -8.18
CA GLY A 18 26.08 -4.66 -9.26
C GLY A 18 25.05 -5.73 -8.88
N GLY A 19 25.06 -6.25 -7.65
CA GLY A 19 24.07 -7.24 -7.23
C GLY A 19 24.46 -7.98 -5.96
N TRP A 20 24.07 -9.25 -5.91
CA TRP A 20 24.30 -10.18 -4.81
C TRP A 20 25.02 -11.42 -5.33
N VAL A 21 25.77 -12.10 -4.48
CA VAL A 21 26.41 -13.39 -4.80
C VAL A 21 26.20 -14.34 -3.63
N THR A 22 26.19 -15.64 -3.92
CA THR A 22 26.24 -16.69 -2.90
C THR A 22 27.69 -17.14 -2.69
N ASP A 23 27.98 -17.77 -1.55
CA ASP A 23 29.29 -18.38 -1.30
C ASP A 23 29.53 -19.63 -2.17
N GLU A 24 28.45 -20.29 -2.61
CA GLU A 24 28.50 -21.45 -3.51
C GLU A 24 28.86 -21.05 -4.96
N GLU A 25 28.34 -19.91 -5.42
CA GLU A 25 28.50 -19.41 -6.79
C GLU A 25 28.96 -17.93 -6.79
N PRO A 26 30.20 -17.65 -6.35
CA PRO A 26 30.68 -16.28 -6.14
C PRO A 26 30.87 -15.47 -7.44
N GLU A 27 30.81 -16.14 -8.60
CA GLU A 27 30.92 -15.52 -9.94
C GLU A 27 29.55 -15.21 -10.57
N GLU A 28 28.45 -15.76 -10.02
CA GLU A 28 27.09 -15.52 -10.53
C GLU A 28 26.42 -14.37 -9.78
N LEU A 29 26.00 -13.34 -10.54
CA LEU A 29 25.30 -12.19 -9.98
C LEU A 29 23.80 -12.44 -9.89
N LEU A 30 23.28 -12.41 -8.67
CA LEU A 30 21.86 -12.44 -8.36
C LEU A 30 21.27 -11.03 -8.26
N THR A 31 20.03 -10.89 -8.73
CA THR A 31 19.18 -9.73 -8.47
C THR A 31 18.61 -9.79 -7.05
N ALA A 32 18.19 -8.64 -6.51
CA ALA A 32 17.51 -8.59 -5.21
C ALA A 32 16.22 -9.44 -5.21
N SER A 33 15.53 -9.53 -6.36
CA SER A 33 14.34 -10.38 -6.51
C SER A 33 14.67 -11.86 -6.39
N GLN A 34 15.76 -12.33 -7.02
CA GLN A 34 16.20 -13.72 -6.89
C GLN A 34 16.55 -14.05 -5.44
N VAL A 35 17.32 -13.18 -4.76
CA VAL A 35 17.63 -13.35 -3.34
C VAL A 35 16.36 -13.43 -2.49
N ALA A 36 15.38 -12.55 -2.73
CA ALA A 36 14.13 -12.55 -2.01
C ALA A 36 13.33 -13.84 -2.21
N HIS A 37 13.23 -14.34 -3.45
CA HIS A 37 12.51 -15.60 -3.74
C HIS A 37 13.19 -16.82 -3.11
N SER A 38 14.51 -16.80 -2.98
CA SER A 38 15.25 -17.93 -2.41
C SER A 38 15.21 -17.95 -0.89
N LEU A 39 15.22 -16.79 -0.22
CA LEU A 39 15.53 -16.72 1.22
C LEU A 39 14.50 -15.99 2.07
N ALA A 40 13.62 -15.14 1.52
CA ALA A 40 12.80 -14.27 2.37
C ALA A 40 11.83 -15.06 3.28
N GLY A 41 11.37 -16.24 2.85
CA GLY A 41 10.52 -17.12 3.65
C GLY A 41 11.25 -17.76 4.83
N ASP A 42 12.56 -18.00 4.70
CA ASP A 42 13.37 -18.68 5.73
C ASP A 42 13.45 -17.88 7.02
N VAL A 43 13.25 -16.56 6.96
CA VAL A 43 13.16 -15.70 8.15
C VAL A 43 12.14 -16.20 9.16
N PHE A 44 11.03 -16.78 8.69
CA PHE A 44 9.96 -17.28 9.57
C PHE A 44 10.21 -18.69 10.10
N ALA A 45 11.24 -19.37 9.61
CA ALA A 45 11.73 -20.65 10.15
C ALA A 45 12.88 -20.47 11.16
N GLU A 46 13.39 -19.25 11.34
CA GLU A 46 14.45 -18.94 12.30
C GLU A 46 14.00 -19.15 13.75
N ASP A 47 14.93 -19.60 14.60
CA ASP A 47 14.74 -19.69 16.05
C ASP A 47 14.83 -18.29 16.70
N LEU A 48 13.86 -17.45 16.35
CA LEU A 48 13.64 -16.10 16.82
C LEU A 48 12.20 -15.98 17.33
N ASP A 49 11.95 -15.02 18.22
CA ASP A 49 10.57 -14.69 18.52
C ASP A 49 9.88 -14.06 17.30
N ALA A 50 8.55 -14.23 17.21
CA ALA A 50 7.78 -13.77 16.05
C ALA A 50 7.90 -12.26 15.79
N ALA A 51 8.13 -11.45 16.84
CA ALA A 51 8.32 -10.00 16.66
C ALA A 51 9.67 -9.70 15.99
N ASP A 52 10.72 -10.43 16.37
CA ASP A 52 12.04 -10.32 15.77
C ASP A 52 12.10 -10.88 14.35
N GLN A 53 11.37 -11.96 14.06
CA GLN A 53 11.17 -12.46 12.68
C GLN A 53 10.54 -11.37 11.79
N VAL A 54 9.45 -10.73 12.24
CA VAL A 54 8.80 -9.63 11.49
C VAL A 54 9.75 -8.44 11.29
N ARG A 55 10.50 -8.05 12.33
CA ARG A 55 11.52 -6.97 12.21
C ARG A 55 12.62 -7.33 11.22
N LEU A 56 13.04 -8.60 11.18
CA LEU A 56 14.04 -9.11 10.26
C LEU A 56 13.51 -9.08 8.82
N ALA A 57 12.30 -9.59 8.57
CA ALA A 57 11.64 -9.58 7.26
C ALA A 57 11.51 -8.14 6.72
N PHE A 58 11.05 -7.22 7.55
CA PHE A 58 11.00 -5.80 7.21
C PHE A 58 12.40 -5.19 6.96
N GLY A 59 13.41 -5.66 7.68
CA GLY A 59 14.80 -5.30 7.42
C GLY A 59 15.32 -5.82 6.08
N LEU A 60 14.86 -6.98 5.61
CA LEU A 60 15.12 -7.50 4.26
C LEU A 60 14.38 -6.68 3.22
N LEU A 61 13.13 -6.31 3.47
CA LEU A 61 12.37 -5.43 2.57
C LEU A 61 13.09 -4.10 2.36
N ASP A 62 13.63 -3.50 3.42
CA ASP A 62 14.40 -2.26 3.28
C ASP A 62 15.64 -2.42 2.41
N LEU A 63 16.26 -3.61 2.46
CA LEU A 63 17.54 -3.91 1.82
C LEU A 63 17.39 -4.36 0.36
N LEU A 64 16.36 -5.16 0.08
CA LEU A 64 16.10 -5.77 -1.22
C LEU A 64 15.09 -4.97 -2.04
N ASP A 65 14.19 -4.24 -1.38
CA ASP A 65 13.15 -3.41 -2.00
C ASP A 65 12.28 -4.20 -3.00
N THR A 66 11.92 -5.43 -2.61
CA THR A 66 11.21 -6.38 -3.46
C THR A 66 9.86 -6.76 -2.86
N TYR A 67 8.82 -6.77 -3.70
CA TYR A 67 7.47 -7.22 -3.32
C TYR A 67 7.45 -8.65 -2.80
N TRP A 68 8.32 -9.54 -3.27
CA TRP A 68 8.33 -10.92 -2.78
C TRP A 68 8.56 -11.02 -1.26
N VAL A 69 9.32 -10.10 -0.65
CA VAL A 69 9.47 -10.08 0.82
C VAL A 69 8.14 -9.82 1.52
N THR A 70 7.25 -9.00 0.94
CA THR A 70 5.92 -8.77 1.52
C THR A 70 4.97 -9.95 1.30
N CYS A 71 5.13 -10.71 0.21
CA CYS A 71 4.43 -11.99 0.02
C CYS A 71 4.75 -12.95 1.16
N GLU A 72 6.03 -13.13 1.51
CA GLU A 72 6.43 -14.02 2.60
C GLU A 72 5.89 -13.55 3.96
N ILE A 73 5.87 -12.23 4.21
CA ILE A 73 5.20 -11.67 5.40
C ILE A 73 3.71 -12.05 5.41
N ARG A 74 3.02 -11.95 4.27
CA ARG A 74 1.60 -12.33 4.18
C ARG A 74 1.40 -13.83 4.37
N PHE A 75 2.21 -14.67 3.76
CA PHE A 75 2.13 -16.13 3.92
C PHE A 75 2.37 -16.56 5.37
N ALA A 76 3.32 -15.92 6.06
CA ALA A 76 3.56 -16.17 7.48
C ALA A 76 2.34 -15.76 8.34
N ASP A 77 1.70 -14.63 8.04
CA ASP A 77 0.48 -14.18 8.73
C ASP A 77 -0.71 -15.13 8.57
N GLU A 78 -0.85 -15.75 7.39
CA GLU A 78 -1.91 -16.72 7.09
C GLU A 78 -1.57 -18.16 7.50
N SER A 79 -0.34 -18.41 7.93
CA SER A 79 0.14 -19.75 8.26
C SER A 79 -0.49 -20.33 9.53
N ALA A 80 -0.23 -21.61 9.80
CA ALA A 80 -0.66 -22.26 11.05
C ALA A 80 -0.01 -21.66 12.31
N GLU A 81 1.12 -20.96 12.16
CA GLU A 81 1.87 -20.30 13.23
C GLU A 81 1.50 -18.80 13.35
N GLY A 82 0.70 -18.29 12.39
CA GLY A 82 0.09 -16.97 12.44
C GLY A 82 -1.08 -16.88 13.42
N PRO A 83 -1.66 -15.67 13.59
CA PRO A 83 -1.29 -14.42 12.92
C PRO A 83 0.02 -13.83 13.46
N LEU A 84 0.68 -13.01 12.64
CA LEU A 84 1.87 -12.28 13.07
C LEU A 84 1.52 -11.25 14.15
N PRO A 85 2.47 -10.81 15.00
CA PRO A 85 2.21 -9.80 16.01
C PRO A 85 1.76 -8.47 15.40
N ALA A 86 0.45 -8.20 15.43
CA ALA A 86 -0.18 -7.08 14.72
C ALA A 86 0.47 -5.72 14.99
N GLY A 87 0.84 -5.41 16.24
CA GLY A 87 1.51 -4.16 16.57
C GLY A 87 2.82 -3.96 15.81
N VAL A 88 3.65 -5.02 15.74
CA VAL A 88 4.95 -4.98 15.06
C VAL A 88 4.77 -4.96 13.55
N LEU A 89 3.81 -5.73 13.04
CA LEU A 89 3.46 -5.78 11.62
C LEU A 89 3.06 -4.38 11.11
N TRP A 90 2.05 -3.78 11.74
CA TRP A 90 1.51 -2.51 11.29
C TRP A 90 2.44 -1.33 11.58
N ASP A 91 3.22 -1.37 12.67
CA ASP A 91 4.31 -0.40 12.88
C ASP A 91 5.34 -0.46 11.76
N GLY A 92 5.68 -1.67 11.29
CA GLY A 92 6.58 -1.84 10.15
C GLY A 92 6.04 -1.23 8.85
N TYR A 93 4.75 -1.40 8.56
CA TYR A 93 4.10 -0.72 7.43
C TYR A 93 4.09 0.81 7.61
N ARG A 94 3.63 1.31 8.77
CA ARG A 94 3.55 2.75 9.07
C ARG A 94 4.91 3.44 8.92
N GLN A 95 5.97 2.88 9.49
CA GLN A 95 7.32 3.44 9.41
C GLN A 95 7.79 3.61 7.96
N ARG A 96 7.53 2.64 7.08
CA ARG A 96 7.94 2.70 5.66
C ARG A 96 7.07 3.66 4.87
N LEU A 97 5.78 3.73 5.16
CA LEU A 97 4.88 4.72 4.58
C LEU A 97 5.23 6.16 5.01
N GLU A 98 5.83 6.34 6.18
CA GLU A 98 6.29 7.64 6.70
C GLU A 98 7.68 8.05 6.19
N ALA A 99 8.49 7.10 5.71
CA ALA A 99 9.85 7.35 5.25
C ALA A 99 9.91 8.25 4.00
N GLU A 100 10.99 9.01 3.85
CA GLU A 100 11.21 9.85 2.65
C GLU A 100 11.32 9.00 1.39
N ARG A 101 12.12 7.93 1.44
CA ARG A 101 12.18 6.93 0.36
C ARG A 101 10.81 6.29 0.20
N GLU A 102 10.31 6.30 -1.03
CA GLU A 102 9.15 5.51 -1.40
C GLU A 102 9.57 4.06 -1.61
N VAL A 103 8.80 3.15 -1.03
CA VAL A 103 8.99 1.71 -1.13
C VAL A 103 7.77 1.18 -1.86
N GLU A 104 7.84 1.10 -3.20
CA GLU A 104 6.69 0.73 -4.05
C GLU A 104 6.10 -0.62 -3.63
N ALA A 105 6.97 -1.56 -3.22
CA ALA A 105 6.58 -2.86 -2.67
C ALA A 105 5.61 -2.76 -1.49
N VAL A 106 5.72 -1.73 -0.63
CA VAL A 106 4.85 -1.54 0.54
C VAL A 106 3.45 -1.12 0.10
N THR A 107 3.34 -0.14 -0.81
CA THR A 107 2.04 0.31 -1.31
C THR A 107 1.37 -0.73 -2.20
N TYR A 108 2.15 -1.49 -2.96
CA TYR A 108 1.65 -2.59 -3.78
C TYR A 108 1.19 -3.77 -2.91
N SER A 109 1.94 -4.12 -1.88
CA SER A 109 1.50 -5.11 -0.89
C SER A 109 0.19 -4.71 -0.21
N LEU A 110 0.09 -3.45 0.26
CA LEU A 110 -1.17 -2.94 0.82
C LEU A 110 -2.34 -3.11 -0.15
N TRP A 111 -2.12 -2.82 -1.43
CA TRP A 111 -3.13 -2.99 -2.46
C TRP A 111 -3.53 -4.47 -2.64
N VAL A 112 -2.60 -5.34 -3.04
CA VAL A 112 -2.87 -6.76 -3.37
C VAL A 112 -3.15 -7.62 -2.14
N ASP A 113 -2.27 -7.59 -1.15
CA ASP A 113 -2.23 -8.61 -0.09
C ASP A 113 -3.22 -8.32 1.04
N TRP A 114 -3.57 -7.04 1.23
CA TRP A 114 -4.36 -6.60 2.39
C TRP A 114 -5.68 -5.94 1.99
N PHE A 115 -5.69 -5.00 1.04
CA PHE A 115 -6.90 -4.23 0.71
C PHE A 115 -7.85 -4.98 -0.21
N GLU A 116 -7.36 -5.81 -1.15
CA GLU A 116 -8.22 -6.67 -1.98
C GLU A 116 -8.85 -7.83 -1.19
N ASP A 117 -8.23 -8.26 -0.09
CA ASP A 117 -8.79 -9.29 0.78
C ASP A 117 -9.89 -8.73 1.68
N HIS A 118 -11.13 -9.08 1.36
CA HIS A 118 -12.33 -8.68 2.12
C HIS A 118 -12.30 -9.02 3.62
N THR A 119 -11.48 -9.98 4.06
CA THR A 119 -11.37 -10.36 5.48
C THR A 119 -10.41 -9.46 6.27
N THR A 120 -9.40 -8.86 5.60
CA THR A 120 -8.36 -8.04 6.25
C THR A 120 -8.38 -6.57 5.82
N SER A 121 -9.03 -6.21 4.71
CA SER A 121 -9.07 -4.85 4.15
C SER A 121 -9.47 -3.78 5.16
N ALA A 122 -10.50 -4.04 5.97
CA ALA A 122 -10.99 -3.07 6.96
C ALA A 122 -10.01 -2.85 8.12
N SER A 123 -9.45 -3.92 8.67
CA SER A 123 -8.47 -3.82 9.77
C SER A 123 -7.15 -3.24 9.27
N ALA A 124 -6.64 -3.69 8.12
CA ALA A 124 -5.43 -3.15 7.51
C ALA A 124 -5.55 -1.64 7.27
N PHE A 125 -6.64 -1.17 6.65
CA PHE A 125 -6.84 0.26 6.41
C PHE A 125 -6.94 1.06 7.70
N ALA A 126 -7.64 0.53 8.71
CA ALA A 126 -7.72 1.15 10.03
C ALA A 126 -6.32 1.30 10.66
N GLU A 127 -5.50 0.25 10.60
CA GLU A 127 -4.16 0.21 11.18
C GLU A 127 -3.17 1.15 10.49
N VAL A 128 -3.16 1.22 9.15
CA VAL A 128 -2.17 2.07 8.46
C VAL A 128 -2.58 3.55 8.34
N LEU A 129 -3.87 3.88 8.49
CA LEU A 129 -4.34 5.26 8.41
C LEU A 129 -5.59 5.56 9.22
N GLY A 130 -6.62 4.72 9.14
CA GLY A 130 -7.97 5.04 9.61
C GLY A 130 -8.03 5.44 11.09
N ASN A 131 -7.28 4.76 11.95
CA ASN A 131 -7.22 5.04 13.40
C ASN A 131 -6.51 6.36 13.72
N ASP A 132 -5.63 6.84 12.83
CA ASP A 132 -4.76 7.99 13.07
C ASP A 132 -5.16 9.24 12.27
N ILE A 133 -6.17 9.16 11.40
CA ILE A 133 -6.46 10.24 10.44
C ILE A 133 -6.81 11.58 11.11
N ASP A 134 -7.47 11.54 12.28
CA ASP A 134 -7.75 12.75 13.07
C ASP A 134 -6.44 13.40 13.55
N ARG A 135 -5.46 12.61 13.99
CA ARG A 135 -4.13 13.10 14.39
C ARG A 135 -3.38 13.69 13.20
N VAL A 136 -3.42 13.04 12.03
CA VAL A 136 -2.78 13.56 10.81
C VAL A 136 -3.31 14.95 10.46
N VAL A 137 -4.61 15.18 10.61
CA VAL A 137 -5.25 16.47 10.31
C VAL A 137 -5.02 17.51 11.40
N ALA A 138 -5.04 17.12 12.67
CA ALA A 138 -4.85 18.04 13.80
C ALA A 138 -3.39 18.51 13.94
N GLU A 139 -2.44 17.61 13.73
CA GLU A 139 -1.01 17.83 13.96
C GLU A 139 -0.18 17.33 12.77
N PRO A 140 -0.31 17.96 11.58
CA PRO A 140 0.34 17.48 10.38
C PRO A 140 1.86 17.60 10.50
N SER A 141 2.55 16.49 10.22
CA SER A 141 3.99 16.44 9.99
C SER A 141 4.26 15.87 8.61
N GLU A 142 5.42 16.16 8.01
CA GLU A 142 5.77 15.63 6.69
C GLU A 142 5.73 14.09 6.64
N ALA A 143 6.15 13.43 7.72
CA ALA A 143 6.06 11.97 7.83
C ALA A 143 4.61 11.47 7.78
N LEU A 144 3.73 12.06 8.58
CA LEU A 144 2.31 11.69 8.62
C LEU A 144 1.59 12.02 7.30
N LEU A 145 1.94 13.13 6.66
CA LEU A 145 1.41 13.51 5.34
C LEU A 145 1.84 12.53 4.25
N ARG A 146 3.10 12.08 4.24
CA ARG A 146 3.55 11.04 3.30
C ARG A 146 2.76 9.76 3.47
N ARG A 147 2.61 9.29 4.72
CA ARG A 147 1.81 8.09 5.01
C ARG A 147 0.37 8.24 4.52
N ALA A 148 -0.29 9.34 4.89
CA ALA A 148 -1.68 9.59 4.50
C ALA A 148 -1.85 9.66 2.99
N ARG A 149 -0.98 10.37 2.26
CA ARG A 149 -1.03 10.42 0.79
C ARG A 149 -0.91 9.03 0.18
N ARG A 150 0.13 8.27 0.56
CA ARG A 150 0.39 6.93 0.03
C ARG A 150 -0.79 5.98 0.27
N VAL A 151 -1.32 5.94 1.49
CA VAL A 151 -2.46 5.05 1.82
C VAL A 151 -3.75 5.49 1.11
N LEU A 152 -4.07 6.79 1.08
CA LEU A 152 -5.26 7.28 0.37
C LEU A 152 -5.18 6.94 -1.13
N GLU A 153 -4.02 7.13 -1.75
CA GLU A 153 -3.81 6.85 -3.18
C GLU A 153 -3.94 5.37 -3.52
N CYS A 154 -3.42 4.45 -2.70
CA CYS A 154 -3.51 3.01 -2.95
C CYS A 154 -4.76 2.33 -2.36
N SER A 155 -5.64 3.06 -1.67
CA SER A 155 -6.86 2.48 -1.05
C SER A 155 -8.00 2.16 -2.02
N GLY A 156 -7.72 2.00 -3.31
CA GLY A 156 -8.71 1.63 -4.35
C GLY A 156 -9.62 0.46 -3.95
N PRO A 157 -9.06 -0.70 -3.55
CA PRO A 157 -9.83 -1.89 -3.19
C PRO A 157 -10.60 -1.78 -1.88
N VAL A 158 -10.20 -0.87 -0.99
CA VAL A 158 -10.88 -0.70 0.30
C VAL A 158 -12.31 -0.26 0.04
N ARG A 159 -13.30 -1.00 0.56
CA ARG A 159 -14.71 -0.67 0.37
C ARG A 159 -15.03 0.75 0.82
N TRP A 160 -15.90 1.44 0.09
CA TRP A 160 -16.30 2.82 0.40
C TRP A 160 -16.71 3.01 1.86
N ALA A 161 -17.57 2.14 2.39
CA ALA A 161 -18.08 2.24 3.77
C ALA A 161 -16.96 2.21 4.85
N VAL A 162 -15.81 1.61 4.54
CA VAL A 162 -14.64 1.57 5.43
C VAL A 162 -13.84 2.86 5.34
N LYS A 163 -13.55 3.35 4.12
CA LYS A 163 -12.64 4.49 3.92
C LYS A 163 -13.32 5.87 3.97
N GLU A 164 -14.63 5.94 3.76
CA GLU A 164 -15.38 7.20 3.72
C GLU A 164 -15.15 8.08 4.97
N PRO A 165 -15.20 7.56 6.22
CA PRO A 165 -14.94 8.38 7.40
C PRO A 165 -13.56 9.04 7.35
N ALA A 166 -12.52 8.28 7.01
CA ALA A 166 -11.16 8.80 6.89
C ALA A 166 -11.05 9.82 5.74
N TYR A 167 -11.70 9.57 4.60
CA TYR A 167 -11.73 10.51 3.47
C TYR A 167 -12.39 11.84 3.85
N ARG A 168 -13.50 11.81 4.60
CA ARG A 168 -14.19 13.01 5.08
C ARG A 168 -13.36 13.79 6.10
N THR A 169 -12.58 13.11 6.94
CA THR A 169 -11.63 13.78 7.84
C THR A 169 -10.47 14.40 7.06
N ALA A 170 -9.85 13.64 6.14
CA ALA A 170 -8.74 14.09 5.30
C ALA A 170 -9.08 15.32 4.44
N LEU A 171 -10.34 15.45 4.01
CA LEU A 171 -10.87 16.58 3.25
C LEU A 171 -10.70 17.95 3.98
N ARG A 172 -10.45 17.95 5.29
CA ARG A 172 -10.17 19.18 6.05
C ARG A 172 -8.76 19.72 5.78
N LEU A 173 -7.90 18.97 5.09
CA LEU A 173 -6.51 19.31 4.85
C LEU A 173 -6.21 19.36 3.35
N PRO A 174 -6.09 20.57 2.76
CA PRO A 174 -5.87 20.73 1.31
C PRO A 174 -4.68 19.97 0.76
N ALA A 175 -3.63 19.77 1.57
CA ALA A 175 -2.43 19.01 1.23
C ALA A 175 -2.68 17.51 0.91
N LEU A 176 -3.89 17.00 1.18
CA LEU A 176 -4.34 15.63 0.88
C LEU A 176 -5.35 15.54 -0.27
N HIS A 177 -5.81 16.66 -0.84
CA HIS A 177 -6.88 16.64 -1.84
C HIS A 177 -6.52 15.86 -3.11
N SER A 178 -5.30 16.00 -3.61
CA SER A 178 -4.84 15.22 -4.77
C SER A 178 -4.82 13.71 -4.49
N ALA A 179 -4.44 13.32 -3.27
CA ALA A 179 -4.44 11.92 -2.85
C ALA A 179 -5.86 11.36 -2.72
N LEU A 180 -6.80 12.14 -2.18
CA LEU A 180 -8.23 11.78 -2.13
C LEU A 180 -8.79 11.57 -3.53
N PHE A 181 -8.53 12.49 -4.47
CA PHE A 181 -8.95 12.34 -5.86
C PHE A 181 -8.42 11.04 -6.48
N ARG A 182 -7.11 10.79 -6.35
CA ARG A 182 -6.47 9.56 -6.85
C ARG A 182 -7.08 8.31 -6.23
N GLY A 183 -7.35 8.33 -4.93
CA GLY A 183 -8.00 7.22 -4.22
C GLY A 183 -9.42 6.95 -4.73
N VAL A 184 -10.25 7.98 -4.94
CA VAL A 184 -11.60 7.80 -5.54
C VAL A 184 -11.48 7.24 -6.96
N ARG A 185 -10.57 7.78 -7.78
CA ARG A 185 -10.33 7.29 -9.15
C ARG A 185 -9.89 5.83 -9.14
N ALA A 186 -8.92 5.47 -8.30
CA ALA A 186 -8.45 4.10 -8.13
C ALA A 186 -9.61 3.18 -7.76
N SER A 187 -10.48 3.60 -6.84
CA SER A 187 -11.67 2.84 -6.43
C SER A 187 -12.66 2.58 -7.56
N PHE A 188 -12.84 3.56 -8.46
CA PHE A 188 -13.66 3.37 -9.65
C PHE A 188 -13.02 2.33 -10.58
N HIS A 189 -11.69 2.26 -10.59
CA HIS A 189 -10.96 1.25 -11.35
C HIS A 189 -10.73 -0.08 -10.64
N ASP A 190 -11.17 -0.18 -9.40
CA ASP A 190 -10.97 -1.38 -8.60
C ASP A 190 -12.23 -2.25 -8.59
N LEU A 191 -12.03 -3.57 -8.44
CA LEU A 191 -13.13 -4.50 -8.33
C LEU A 191 -13.85 -4.35 -6.98
N TYR A 192 -13.10 -4.09 -5.91
CA TYR A 192 -13.58 -4.16 -4.52
C TYR A 192 -13.90 -2.81 -3.90
N GLY A 193 -13.53 -1.70 -4.54
CA GLY A 193 -13.72 -0.36 -3.99
C GLY A 193 -15.17 0.02 -3.67
N ASP A 194 -16.14 -0.60 -4.37
CA ASP A 194 -17.60 -0.49 -4.14
C ASP A 194 -18.04 0.96 -3.82
N LEU A 195 -17.69 1.92 -4.70
CA LEU A 195 -18.05 3.32 -4.50
C LEU A 195 -19.56 3.51 -4.33
N GLU A 196 -19.92 4.44 -3.45
CA GLU A 196 -21.25 5.06 -3.42
C GLU A 196 -21.21 6.33 -4.28
N PRO A 197 -21.75 6.31 -5.52
CA PRO A 197 -21.43 7.35 -6.51
C PRO A 197 -21.82 8.76 -6.08
N ALA A 198 -22.99 8.92 -5.43
CA ALA A 198 -23.45 10.22 -4.95
C ALA A 198 -22.56 10.77 -3.82
N ALA A 199 -22.13 9.92 -2.88
CA ALA A 199 -21.25 10.33 -1.78
C ALA A 199 -19.84 10.64 -2.28
N ALA A 200 -19.32 9.82 -3.20
CA ALA A 200 -18.03 10.04 -3.85
C ALA A 200 -18.02 11.35 -4.66
N LEU A 201 -19.09 11.62 -5.42
CA LEU A 201 -19.23 12.87 -6.17
C LEU A 201 -19.27 14.09 -5.24
N ALA A 202 -20.06 14.03 -4.16
CA ALA A 202 -20.11 15.10 -3.16
C ALA A 202 -18.76 15.36 -2.48
N LEU A 203 -17.92 14.32 -2.31
CA LEU A 203 -16.54 14.48 -1.85
C LEU A 203 -15.68 15.20 -2.92
N LEU A 204 -15.74 14.77 -4.19
CA LEU A 204 -14.98 15.38 -5.29
C LEU A 204 -15.31 16.86 -5.51
N ASP A 205 -16.56 17.27 -5.28
CA ASP A 205 -16.99 18.67 -5.45
C ASP A 205 -16.43 19.61 -4.37
N ARG A 206 -15.88 19.05 -3.29
CA ARG A 206 -15.25 19.80 -2.20
C ARG A 206 -13.73 19.82 -2.28
N LEU A 207 -13.12 19.06 -3.20
CA LEU A 207 -11.67 19.04 -3.36
C LEU A 207 -11.20 20.30 -4.08
N GLU A 208 -10.24 20.99 -3.47
CA GLU A 208 -9.45 22.05 -4.12
C GLU A 208 -8.37 21.38 -4.98
N LEU A 209 -8.63 21.27 -6.28
CA LEU A 209 -7.74 20.65 -7.26
C LEU A 209 -7.38 21.66 -8.37
N PRO A 210 -6.19 21.55 -8.99
CA PRO A 210 -5.87 22.31 -10.20
C PRO A 210 -6.93 22.11 -11.29
N ALA A 211 -7.24 23.18 -12.05
CA ALA A 211 -8.29 23.15 -13.07
C ALA A 211 -8.00 22.15 -14.21
N ASP A 212 -6.73 21.82 -14.43
CA ASP A 212 -6.22 20.89 -15.43
C ASP A 212 -6.00 19.47 -14.86
N THR A 213 -6.58 19.16 -13.69
CA THR A 213 -6.47 17.82 -13.09
C THR A 213 -7.02 16.77 -14.06
N GLN A 214 -6.11 15.98 -14.62
CA GLN A 214 -6.41 14.93 -15.59
C GLN A 214 -7.44 13.94 -15.03
N TYR A 215 -8.43 13.58 -15.85
CA TYR A 215 -9.49 12.62 -15.55
C TYR A 215 -10.54 13.05 -14.52
N LEU A 216 -10.50 14.31 -14.03
CA LEU A 216 -11.48 14.79 -13.06
C LEU A 216 -12.88 14.90 -13.66
N ALA A 217 -12.99 15.41 -14.90
CA ALA A 217 -14.26 15.58 -15.59
C ALA A 217 -14.92 14.22 -15.88
N GLU A 218 -14.13 13.26 -16.34
CA GLU A 218 -14.55 11.90 -16.65
C GLU A 218 -15.01 11.15 -15.41
N LEU A 219 -14.26 11.26 -14.30
CA LEU A 219 -14.65 10.66 -13.03
C LEU A 219 -15.97 11.26 -12.50
N ARG A 220 -16.13 12.59 -12.56
CA ARG A 220 -17.39 13.24 -12.19
C ARG A 220 -18.54 12.76 -13.07
N HIS A 221 -18.32 12.62 -14.38
CA HIS A 221 -19.33 12.15 -15.33
C HIS A 221 -19.83 10.74 -14.98
N VAL A 222 -18.92 9.77 -14.78
CA VAL A 222 -19.33 8.39 -14.48
C VAL A 222 -20.02 8.26 -13.11
N LEU A 223 -19.60 9.04 -12.12
CA LEU A 223 -20.23 9.05 -10.79
C LEU A 223 -21.60 9.71 -10.81
N ALA A 224 -21.77 10.81 -11.58
CA ALA A 224 -23.06 11.46 -11.78
C ALA A 224 -24.09 10.55 -12.48
N ALA A 225 -23.61 9.67 -13.37
CA ALA A 225 -24.43 8.62 -14.00
C ALA A 225 -24.71 7.41 -13.08
N GLY A 226 -24.18 7.40 -11.85
CA GLY A 226 -24.42 6.36 -10.86
C GLY A 226 -23.56 5.10 -11.03
N HIS A 227 -22.47 5.16 -11.80
CA HIS A 227 -21.57 4.01 -11.97
C HIS A 227 -20.65 3.83 -10.76
N LYS A 228 -20.65 2.64 -10.18
CA LYS A 228 -19.85 2.33 -8.98
C LYS A 228 -18.39 2.01 -9.30
N ASN A 229 -18.14 1.27 -10.36
CA ASN A 229 -16.81 0.96 -10.86
C ASN A 229 -16.88 0.55 -12.34
N HIS A 230 -15.72 0.50 -13.01
CA HIS A 230 -15.65 0.12 -14.41
C HIS A 230 -16.07 -1.33 -14.66
N HIS A 231 -15.82 -2.24 -13.70
CA HIS A 231 -16.14 -3.66 -13.86
C HIS A 231 -17.64 -3.92 -14.01
N ARG A 232 -18.48 -3.15 -13.31
CA ARG A 232 -19.95 -3.21 -13.43
C ARG A 232 -20.49 -2.38 -14.59
N SER A 233 -19.67 -1.54 -15.22
CA SER A 233 -20.08 -0.70 -16.35
C SER A 233 -18.92 -0.51 -17.34
N PRO A 234 -18.51 -1.57 -18.08
CA PRO A 234 -17.24 -1.62 -18.82
C PRO A 234 -17.08 -0.61 -19.97
N GLY A 235 -18.12 0.13 -20.34
CA GLY A 235 -18.04 1.21 -21.34
C GLY A 235 -18.24 2.61 -20.80
N ALA A 236 -18.54 2.78 -19.51
CA ALA A 236 -18.87 4.08 -18.93
C ALA A 236 -17.68 5.05 -18.98
N TRP A 237 -16.48 4.54 -18.70
CA TRP A 237 -15.26 5.35 -18.75
C TRP A 237 -14.94 5.85 -20.16
N ASP A 238 -14.95 4.97 -21.17
CA ASP A 238 -14.67 5.35 -22.56
C ASP A 238 -15.71 6.33 -23.12
N GLN A 239 -16.97 6.21 -22.69
CA GLN A 239 -18.01 7.20 -23.01
C GLN A 239 -17.71 8.55 -22.36
N ALA A 240 -17.31 8.57 -21.09
CA ALA A 240 -16.94 9.80 -20.38
C ALA A 240 -15.74 10.50 -21.04
N VAL A 241 -14.68 9.74 -21.41
CA VAL A 241 -13.51 10.28 -22.12
C VAL A 241 -13.92 10.96 -23.42
N ARG A 242 -14.78 10.31 -24.23
CA ARG A 242 -15.28 10.89 -25.48
C ARG A 242 -16.15 12.14 -25.29
N PHE A 243 -16.85 12.24 -24.16
CA PHE A 243 -17.73 13.36 -23.86
C PHE A 243 -16.98 14.56 -23.27
N CYS A 244 -15.89 14.32 -22.54
CA CYS A 244 -15.13 15.35 -21.82
C CYS A 244 -13.88 15.84 -22.57
N SER A 245 -13.50 15.19 -23.67
CA SER A 245 -12.45 15.65 -24.59
C SER A 245 -12.92 16.80 -25.47
#